data_AF-A0A552E7P3-F1
#
_entry.id   AF-A0A552E7P3-F1
#
_cell.length_a   1.000
_cell.length_b   1.000
_cell.length_c   1.000
_cell.angle_alpha   90.00
_cell.angle_beta   90.00
_cell.angle_gamma   90.00
#
_symmetry.space_group_name_H-M   'P 1'
#
loop_
_entity.id
_entity.type
_entity.pdbx_description
1 polymer ?
#
loop_
_entity_poly.entity_id
_entity_poly.type
_entity_poly.pdbx_seq_one_letter_code
_entity_poly.pdbx_strand_id
1 'polypeptide(L)'
;MNKNRLLPTLALAGATSLAAMLTPVAAMAIPAVTTFNVNRSWSGGGGTASLVGTVDVPVGSYTIQNGTPNPFTNVNLTLTVNGNAVTLNAVSVAATAAPAQFLVDATSSVLTFNADVSGCSSNCESLLKFIDSSQGLSGPLYFIGSEASFGFVGSREQGVIQSPFTSVVSSPNFPLTFGTAQQQPPTSVPEPTATVGLLGLGLLGVGSALKRMGK
;
A
#
# COMPACT_ATOMS: atom_id res chain seq x y z
N MET A 1 26.53 -19.70 83.05
CA MET A 1 26.85 -18.34 83.57
C MET A 1 26.09 -17.32 82.75
N ASN A 2 25.37 -16.44 83.45
CA ASN A 2 24.51 -15.35 82.94
C ASN A 2 25.27 -14.28 82.12
N LYS A 3 24.56 -13.60 81.21
CA LYS A 3 24.29 -12.13 81.28
C LYS A 3 23.37 -11.62 80.15
N ASN A 4 22.17 -11.21 80.56
CA ASN A 4 21.40 -10.00 80.22
C ASN A 4 21.16 -9.56 78.76
N ARG A 5 19.86 -9.68 78.38
CA ARG A 5 18.91 -8.68 77.83
C ARG A 5 19.47 -7.47 77.03
N LEU A 6 18.85 -7.20 75.88
CA LEU A 6 18.04 -6.00 75.56
C LEU A 6 17.63 -6.00 74.06
N LEU A 7 16.32 -6.05 73.75
CA LEU A 7 15.73 -5.52 72.51
C LEU A 7 15.57 -4.00 72.71
N PRO A 8 15.54 -3.09 71.70
CA PRO A 8 14.92 -3.25 70.37
C PRO A 8 15.68 -2.55 69.20
N THR A 9 15.16 -2.60 67.97
CA THR A 9 14.94 -1.44 67.06
C THR A 9 14.35 -1.96 65.76
N LEU A 10 13.06 -1.68 65.50
CA LEU A 10 12.50 -1.71 64.14
C LEU A 10 13.04 -0.47 63.41
N ALA A 11 13.79 -0.69 62.33
CA ALA A 11 14.12 0.36 61.37
C ALA A 11 13.36 0.08 60.07
N LEU A 12 12.43 0.98 59.81
CA LEU A 12 11.58 1.11 58.64
C LEU A 12 12.39 1.70 57.47
N ALA A 13 12.66 0.93 56.42
CA ALA A 13 13.02 1.42 55.08
C ALA A 13 12.99 0.23 54.10
N GLY A 14 12.42 0.27 52.91
CA GLY A 14 11.73 1.35 52.23
C GLY A 14 10.62 0.77 51.36
N ALA A 15 9.60 1.60 51.13
CA ALA A 15 8.61 1.39 50.11
C ALA A 15 9.31 1.40 48.74
N THR A 16 9.29 0.29 48.02
CA THR A 16 9.46 0.29 46.57
C THR A 16 8.11 0.01 45.93
N SER A 17 7.32 1.06 45.76
CA SER A 17 6.28 1.08 44.74
C SER A 17 6.95 1.48 43.44
N LEU A 18 7.02 0.60 42.41
CA LEU A 18 7.09 1.11 41.04
C LEU A 18 6.68 0.08 39.98
N ALA A 19 5.62 0.48 39.27
CA ALA A 19 5.27 0.21 37.88
C ALA A 19 5.02 -1.23 37.46
N ALA A 20 3.73 -1.57 37.33
CA ALA A 20 3.28 -2.50 36.32
C ALA A 20 3.78 -2.01 34.95
N MET A 21 4.73 -2.73 34.36
CA MET A 21 5.15 -2.54 32.98
C MET A 21 3.98 -2.94 32.07
N LEU A 22 3.13 -1.99 31.72
CA LEU A 22 2.30 -2.08 30.53
C LEU A 22 3.26 -2.09 29.34
N THR A 23 3.64 -3.26 28.87
CA THR A 23 4.28 -3.41 27.57
C THR A 23 3.29 -2.84 26.54
N PRO A 24 3.60 -1.75 25.83
CA PRO A 24 2.78 -1.38 24.69
C PRO A 24 2.91 -2.53 23.70
N VAL A 25 1.80 -3.24 23.48
CA VAL A 25 1.64 -4.06 22.29
C VAL A 25 1.85 -3.08 21.14
N ALA A 26 3.01 -3.16 20.48
CA ALA A 26 3.26 -2.39 19.29
C ALA A 26 2.11 -2.70 18.34
N ALA A 27 1.21 -1.73 18.16
CA ALA A 27 0.15 -1.83 17.18
C ALA A 27 0.86 -2.11 15.86
N MET A 28 0.68 -3.33 15.33
CA MET A 28 1.16 -3.65 14.00
C MET A 28 0.49 -2.65 13.07
N ALA A 29 1.27 -1.68 12.59
CA ALA A 29 0.77 -0.69 11.66
C ALA A 29 0.23 -1.48 10.46
N ILE A 30 -1.08 -1.39 10.23
CA ILE A 30 -1.68 -1.94 9.02
C ILE A 30 -0.95 -1.25 7.86
N PRO A 31 -0.29 -2.00 6.95
CA PRO A 31 0.47 -1.38 5.88
C PRO A 31 -0.47 -0.49 5.08
N ALA A 32 -0.11 0.79 4.96
CA ALA A 32 -0.94 1.77 4.28
C ALA A 32 -1.10 1.35 2.82
N VAL A 33 -2.34 1.08 2.42
CA VAL A 33 -2.70 0.79 1.02
C VAL A 33 -2.74 2.11 0.27
N THR A 34 -1.97 2.19 -0.81
CA THR A 34 -1.93 3.36 -1.69
C THR A 34 -2.59 2.99 -3.01
N THR A 35 -3.49 3.85 -3.48
CA THR A 35 -4.06 3.79 -4.83
C THR A 35 -3.10 4.45 -5.80
N PHE A 36 -2.70 3.74 -6.86
CA PHE A 36 -1.85 4.26 -7.92
C PHE A 36 -2.65 4.43 -9.21
N ASN A 37 -2.61 5.62 -9.78
CA ASN A 37 -3.08 5.89 -11.13
C ASN A 37 -2.09 5.33 -12.15
N VAL A 38 -2.60 4.47 -13.02
CA VAL A 38 -1.88 3.90 -14.15
C VAL A 38 -2.33 4.64 -15.39
N ASN A 39 -1.37 5.18 -16.14
CA ASN A 39 -1.61 5.79 -17.44
C ASN A 39 -0.42 5.47 -18.35
N ARG A 40 -0.52 4.34 -19.04
CA ARG A 40 0.51 3.84 -19.94
C ARG A 40 0.00 3.80 -21.37
N SER A 41 0.90 4.06 -22.31
CA SER A 41 0.66 3.85 -23.74
C SER A 41 1.93 3.33 -24.41
N TRP A 42 1.75 2.45 -25.39
CA TRP A 42 2.85 1.89 -26.18
C TRP A 42 2.39 1.59 -27.61
N SER A 43 3.37 1.45 -28.50
CA SER A 43 3.16 1.15 -29.91
C SER A 43 4.17 0.11 -30.37
N GLY A 44 3.75 -0.74 -31.30
CA GLY A 44 4.62 -1.75 -31.91
C GLY A 44 3.91 -2.48 -33.04
N GLY A 45 4.66 -2.89 -34.06
CA GLY A 45 4.11 -3.61 -35.21
C GLY A 45 2.99 -2.87 -35.96
N GLY A 46 2.97 -1.53 -35.93
CA GLY A 46 1.94 -0.71 -36.57
C GLY A 46 0.65 -0.51 -35.76
N GLY A 47 0.54 -1.10 -34.56
CA GLY A 47 -0.59 -0.91 -33.64
C GLY A 47 -0.26 -0.03 -32.44
N THR A 48 -1.31 0.35 -31.72
CA THR A 48 -1.23 1.13 -30.47
C THR A 48 -2.02 0.45 -29.36
N ALA A 49 -1.53 0.59 -28.13
CA ALA A 49 -2.23 0.13 -26.95
C ALA A 49 -2.03 1.08 -25.78
N SER A 50 -2.96 1.05 -24.83
CA SER A 50 -2.91 1.80 -23.60
C SER A 50 -3.51 1.03 -22.43
N LEU A 51 -3.06 1.35 -21.22
CA LEU A 51 -3.56 0.79 -19.98
C LEU A 51 -3.81 1.95 -19.02
N VAL A 52 -5.08 2.17 -18.68
CA VAL A 52 -5.51 3.33 -17.88
C VAL A 52 -6.41 2.88 -16.75
N GLY A 53 -6.18 3.37 -15.54
CA GLY A 53 -7.05 3.08 -14.39
C GLY A 53 -6.28 3.13 -13.09
N THR A 54 -6.64 2.27 -12.15
CA THR A 54 -6.07 2.25 -10.80
C THR A 54 -5.70 0.85 -10.33
N VAL A 55 -4.71 0.79 -9.45
CA VAL A 55 -4.34 -0.40 -8.68
C VAL A 55 -4.06 -0.01 -7.24
N ASP A 56 -4.45 -0.86 -6.30
CA ASP A 56 -4.21 -0.64 -4.87
C ASP A 56 -3.12 -1.61 -4.38
N VAL A 57 -2.03 -1.05 -3.86
CA VAL A 57 -0.87 -1.81 -3.38
C VAL A 57 -0.43 -1.24 -2.04
N PRO A 58 -0.23 -2.06 -0.99
CA PRO A 58 0.35 -1.58 0.26
C PRO A 58 1.78 -1.11 0.05
N VAL A 59 2.16 -0.01 0.68
CA VAL A 59 3.53 0.53 0.60
C VAL A 59 4.53 -0.52 1.08
N GLY A 60 5.55 -0.79 0.26
CA GLY A 60 6.55 -1.83 0.50
C GLY A 60 7.24 -2.30 -0.78
N SER A 61 8.18 -3.22 -0.61
CA SER A 61 8.91 -3.89 -1.68
C SER A 61 8.56 -5.37 -1.68
N TYR A 62 8.10 -5.89 -2.81
CA TYR A 62 7.60 -7.26 -2.95
C TYR A 62 8.32 -7.98 -4.07
N THR A 63 9.07 -9.02 -3.73
CA THR A 63 9.70 -9.91 -4.70
C THR A 63 8.76 -11.06 -5.02
N ILE A 64 8.17 -11.05 -6.20
CA ILE A 64 7.31 -12.11 -6.70
C ILE A 64 8.19 -13.20 -7.31
N GLN A 65 8.09 -14.40 -6.75
CA GLN A 65 8.75 -15.60 -7.24
C GLN A 65 7.92 -16.83 -6.89
N ASN A 66 7.83 -17.80 -7.81
CA ASN A 66 6.96 -18.97 -7.69
C ASN A 66 5.49 -18.60 -7.42
N GLY A 67 5.01 -17.53 -8.08
CA GLY A 67 3.62 -17.08 -7.96
C GLY A 67 3.24 -16.41 -6.65
N THR A 68 4.19 -16.07 -5.77
CA THR A 68 3.89 -15.36 -4.51
C THR A 68 5.02 -14.40 -4.10
N PRO A 69 4.75 -13.40 -3.24
CA PRO A 69 3.42 -12.90 -2.86
C PRO A 69 2.75 -12.13 -4.02
N ASN A 70 1.44 -11.89 -3.94
CA ASN A 70 0.72 -10.97 -4.81
C ASN A 70 0.30 -9.74 -3.99
N PRO A 71 0.94 -8.57 -4.15
CA PRO A 71 0.66 -7.40 -3.31
C PRO A 71 -0.54 -6.56 -3.78
N PHE A 72 -1.17 -6.91 -4.91
CA PHE A 72 -2.30 -6.17 -5.46
C PHE A 72 -3.59 -6.53 -4.72
N THR A 73 -4.18 -5.55 -4.06
CA THR A 73 -5.42 -5.72 -3.26
C THR A 73 -6.68 -5.39 -4.05
N ASN A 74 -6.56 -4.52 -5.06
CA ASN A 74 -7.63 -4.14 -5.96
C ASN A 74 -7.03 -3.69 -7.30
N VAL A 75 -7.75 -3.96 -8.39
CA VAL A 75 -7.34 -3.63 -9.76
C VAL A 75 -8.57 -3.17 -10.52
N ASN A 76 -8.47 -2.01 -11.14
CA ASN A 76 -9.49 -1.49 -12.03
C ASN A 76 -8.79 -0.78 -13.19
N LEU A 77 -8.42 -1.55 -14.20
CA LEU A 77 -7.68 -1.09 -15.36
C LEU A 77 -8.49 -1.30 -16.63
N THR A 78 -8.42 -0.34 -17.54
CA THR A 78 -8.95 -0.45 -18.90
C THR A 78 -7.78 -0.61 -19.85
N LEU A 79 -7.67 -1.79 -20.46
CA LEU A 79 -6.76 -2.06 -21.55
C LEU A 79 -7.44 -1.69 -22.86
N THR A 80 -6.80 -0.82 -23.65
CA THR A 80 -7.22 -0.51 -25.02
C THR A 80 -6.17 -1.00 -26.00
N VAL A 81 -6.56 -1.80 -27.01
CA VAL A 81 -5.67 -2.29 -28.07
C VAL A 81 -6.31 -2.00 -29.42
N ASN A 82 -5.63 -1.19 -30.25
CA ASN A 82 -6.12 -0.76 -31.56
C ASN A 82 -7.57 -0.24 -31.54
N GLY A 83 -7.91 0.53 -30.50
CA GLY A 83 -9.25 1.12 -30.31
C GLY A 83 -10.30 0.22 -29.63
N ASN A 84 -10.01 -1.06 -29.39
CA ASN A 84 -10.90 -1.95 -28.63
C ASN A 84 -10.55 -1.87 -27.14
N ALA A 85 -11.52 -1.65 -26.26
CA ALA A 85 -11.30 -1.49 -24.83
C ALA A 85 -11.94 -2.63 -24.03
N VAL A 86 -11.24 -3.08 -22.98
CA VAL A 86 -11.67 -4.14 -22.05
C VAL A 86 -11.18 -3.82 -20.64
N THR A 87 -11.90 -4.31 -19.63
CA THR A 87 -11.51 -4.14 -18.23
C THR A 87 -10.68 -5.32 -17.75
N LEU A 88 -9.62 -5.03 -17.01
CA LEU A 88 -8.80 -5.99 -16.27
C LEU A 88 -8.97 -5.68 -14.78
N ASN A 89 -9.27 -6.69 -13.98
CA ASN A 89 -9.65 -6.53 -12.57
C ASN A 89 -8.95 -7.53 -11.63
N ALA A 90 -7.97 -8.28 -12.12
CA ALA A 90 -7.16 -9.16 -11.30
C ALA A 90 -5.71 -9.23 -11.79
N VAL A 91 -4.83 -9.76 -10.93
CA VAL A 91 -3.41 -10.00 -11.24
C VAL A 91 -3.12 -11.49 -11.15
N SER A 92 -2.43 -12.01 -12.16
CA SER A 92 -1.84 -13.34 -12.18
C SER A 92 -0.31 -13.23 -12.14
N VAL A 93 0.28 -13.90 -11.17
CA VAL A 93 1.73 -13.94 -10.89
C VAL A 93 2.36 -15.31 -11.19
N ALA A 94 1.57 -16.26 -11.69
CA ALA A 94 1.98 -17.66 -11.89
C ALA A 94 3.10 -17.85 -12.93
N ALA A 95 3.38 -16.83 -13.76
CA ALA A 95 4.40 -16.91 -14.81
C ALA A 95 5.83 -16.63 -14.31
N THR A 96 6.00 -16.15 -13.07
CA THR A 96 7.33 -15.88 -12.51
C THR A 96 7.79 -17.06 -11.67
N ALA A 97 8.53 -17.98 -12.28
CA ALA A 97 9.11 -19.15 -11.62
C ALA A 97 10.59 -18.92 -11.26
N ALA A 98 11.02 -19.41 -10.09
CA ALA A 98 12.43 -19.37 -9.72
C ALA A 98 13.28 -20.05 -10.80
N PRO A 99 14.43 -19.46 -11.18
CA PRO A 99 15.16 -18.39 -10.48
C PRO A 99 14.77 -16.96 -10.88
N ALA A 100 13.83 -16.77 -11.80
CA ALA A 100 13.35 -15.45 -12.19
C ALA A 100 12.61 -14.77 -11.03
N GLN A 101 12.63 -13.43 -11.01
CA GLN A 101 12.05 -12.61 -9.96
C GLN A 101 11.41 -11.36 -10.56
N PHE A 102 10.22 -11.01 -10.09
CA PHE A 102 9.55 -9.77 -10.46
C PHE A 102 9.39 -8.90 -9.22
N LEU A 103 10.10 -7.79 -9.16
CA LEU A 103 10.05 -6.86 -8.04
C LEU A 103 8.98 -5.80 -8.27
N VAL A 104 8.12 -5.64 -7.28
CA VAL A 104 7.11 -4.57 -7.18
C VAL A 104 7.49 -3.67 -6.02
N ASP A 105 7.85 -2.42 -6.31
CA ASP A 105 8.17 -1.40 -5.32
C ASP A 105 7.07 -0.34 -5.27
N ALA A 106 6.30 -0.33 -4.18
CA ALA A 106 5.25 0.64 -3.92
C ALA A 106 5.73 1.63 -2.84
N THR A 107 5.93 2.88 -3.23
CA THR A 107 6.19 3.98 -2.29
C THR A 107 4.91 4.79 -2.05
N SER A 108 4.95 5.82 -1.20
CA SER A 108 3.81 6.72 -1.03
C SER A 108 3.48 7.56 -2.27
N SER A 109 4.31 7.54 -3.32
CA SER A 109 4.18 8.41 -4.50
C SER A 109 4.25 7.68 -5.84
N VAL A 110 4.97 6.56 -5.92
CA VAL A 110 5.26 5.85 -7.17
C VAL A 110 5.19 4.34 -6.97
N LEU A 111 4.63 3.65 -7.96
CA LEU A 111 4.68 2.21 -8.12
C LEU A 111 5.64 1.87 -9.27
N THR A 112 6.69 1.13 -8.96
CA THR A 112 7.76 0.76 -9.89
C THR A 112 7.84 -0.75 -10.02
N PHE A 113 8.07 -1.23 -11.24
CA PHE A 113 8.32 -2.63 -11.53
C PHE A 113 9.75 -2.85 -11.99
N ASN A 114 10.33 -3.98 -11.62
CA ASN A 114 11.61 -4.44 -12.14
C ASN A 114 11.57 -5.95 -12.36
N ALA A 115 11.93 -6.40 -13.56
CA ALA A 115 11.89 -7.81 -13.92
C ALA A 115 13.30 -8.35 -14.11
N ASP A 116 13.64 -9.38 -13.34
CA ASP A 116 14.95 -10.00 -13.32
C ASP A 116 14.89 -11.48 -13.73
N VAL A 117 15.76 -11.84 -14.68
CA VAL A 117 15.95 -13.19 -15.22
C VAL A 117 17.42 -13.63 -15.16
N SER A 118 18.29 -12.88 -14.46
CA SER A 118 19.74 -13.08 -14.42
C SER A 118 20.18 -14.42 -13.84
N GLY A 119 19.35 -15.06 -13.00
CA GLY A 119 19.63 -16.39 -12.42
C GLY A 119 19.29 -17.57 -13.34
N CYS A 120 18.72 -17.32 -14.52
CA CYS A 120 18.21 -18.38 -15.37
C CYS A 120 19.29 -19.04 -16.22
N SER A 121 19.32 -20.38 -16.18
CA SER A 121 20.20 -21.21 -17.02
C SER A 121 19.55 -21.65 -18.34
N SER A 122 18.24 -21.43 -18.49
CA SER A 122 17.44 -21.82 -19.65
C SER A 122 16.23 -20.88 -19.79
N ASN A 123 15.22 -21.29 -20.56
CA ASN A 123 14.01 -20.50 -20.77
C ASN A 123 13.33 -20.17 -19.45
N CYS A 124 13.20 -18.88 -19.15
CA CYS A 124 12.51 -18.41 -17.97
C CYS A 124 11.82 -17.07 -18.22
N GLU A 125 10.82 -16.79 -17.41
CA GLU A 125 9.98 -15.63 -17.52
C GLU A 125 9.85 -14.99 -16.15
N SER A 126 10.05 -13.68 -16.09
CA SER A 126 9.66 -12.83 -14.97
C SER A 126 8.55 -11.93 -15.47
N LEU A 127 7.29 -12.33 -15.31
CA LEU A 127 6.14 -11.67 -15.90
C LEU A 127 5.03 -11.43 -14.88
N LEU A 128 4.54 -10.20 -14.85
CA LEU A 128 3.33 -9.82 -14.15
C LEU A 128 2.18 -9.68 -15.16
N LYS A 129 1.04 -10.35 -14.92
CA LYS A 129 -0.11 -10.33 -15.83
C LYS A 129 -1.32 -9.71 -15.14
N PHE A 130 -1.94 -8.73 -15.77
CA PHE A 130 -3.25 -8.20 -15.42
C PHE A 130 -4.30 -8.83 -16.33
N ILE A 131 -5.39 -9.31 -15.76
CA ILE A 131 -6.38 -10.16 -16.46
C ILE A 131 -7.81 -9.72 -16.11
N ASP A 132 -8.75 -10.10 -16.96
CA ASP A 132 -10.15 -10.22 -16.58
C ASP A 132 -10.33 -11.51 -15.74
N SER A 133 -10.67 -11.35 -14.46
CA SER A 133 -10.88 -12.47 -13.53
C SER A 133 -11.97 -13.46 -13.99
N SER A 134 -12.95 -13.02 -14.78
CA SER A 134 -14.01 -13.89 -15.27
C SER A 134 -13.55 -14.85 -16.38
N GLN A 135 -12.46 -14.50 -17.07
CA GLN A 135 -11.92 -15.27 -18.21
C GLN A 135 -10.52 -15.82 -17.95
N GLY A 136 -9.82 -15.34 -16.92
CA GLY A 136 -8.49 -15.80 -16.57
C GLY A 136 -7.46 -15.48 -17.66
N LEU A 137 -6.48 -16.38 -17.82
CA LEU A 137 -5.45 -16.26 -18.87
C LEU A 137 -5.97 -16.56 -20.29
N SER A 138 -7.20 -17.06 -20.41
CA SER A 138 -7.86 -17.30 -21.69
C SER A 138 -8.65 -16.08 -22.19
N GLY A 139 -8.71 -14.99 -21.42
CA GLY A 139 -9.34 -13.74 -21.81
C GLY A 139 -8.36 -12.68 -22.32
N PRO A 140 -8.81 -11.42 -22.38
CA PRO A 140 -7.93 -10.28 -22.52
C PRO A 140 -6.96 -10.17 -21.36
N LEU A 141 -5.75 -9.72 -21.67
CA LEU A 141 -4.70 -9.58 -20.68
C LEU A 141 -3.70 -8.51 -21.09
N TYR A 142 -3.12 -7.86 -20.09
CA TYR A 142 -1.92 -7.07 -20.22
C TYR A 142 -0.82 -7.76 -19.43
N PHE A 143 0.41 -7.79 -19.95
CA PHE A 143 1.54 -8.21 -19.14
C PHE A 143 2.79 -7.44 -19.46
N ILE A 144 3.67 -7.49 -18.47
CA ILE A 144 4.94 -6.79 -18.50
C ILE A 144 6.00 -7.60 -17.76
N GLY A 145 7.22 -7.59 -18.28
CA GLY A 145 8.35 -8.24 -17.62
C GLY A 145 9.49 -8.56 -18.56
N SER A 146 10.31 -9.53 -18.17
CA SER A 146 11.51 -9.96 -18.90
C SER A 146 11.44 -11.46 -19.18
N GLU A 147 11.88 -11.84 -20.37
CA GLU A 147 11.99 -13.23 -20.80
C GLU A 147 13.46 -13.51 -21.14
N ALA A 148 13.99 -14.63 -20.66
CA ALA A 148 15.28 -15.16 -21.08
C ALA A 148 15.05 -16.42 -21.93
N SER A 149 15.61 -16.44 -23.14
CA SER A 149 15.48 -17.58 -24.05
C SER A 149 16.76 -17.74 -24.87
N PHE A 150 17.34 -18.94 -24.87
CA PHE A 150 18.58 -19.27 -25.59
C PHE A 150 19.73 -18.25 -25.40
N GLY A 151 19.88 -17.71 -24.18
CA GLY A 151 20.93 -16.72 -23.84
C GLY A 151 20.60 -15.28 -24.23
N PHE A 152 19.45 -15.02 -24.86
CA PHE A 152 18.93 -13.68 -25.10
C PHE A 152 17.99 -13.28 -23.97
N VAL A 153 18.18 -12.07 -23.46
CA VAL A 153 17.28 -11.44 -22.49
C VAL A 153 16.55 -10.30 -23.17
N GLY A 154 15.22 -10.35 -23.13
CA GLY A 154 14.36 -9.32 -23.71
C GLY A 154 13.31 -8.87 -22.71
N SER A 155 13.15 -7.55 -22.59
CA SER A 155 11.99 -6.97 -21.92
C SER A 155 10.79 -6.97 -22.85
N ARG A 156 9.62 -7.20 -22.28
CA ARG A 156 8.36 -7.29 -23.01
C ARG A 156 7.22 -6.62 -22.27
N GLU A 157 6.47 -5.81 -23.00
CA GLU A 157 5.17 -5.28 -22.61
C GLU A 157 4.18 -5.64 -23.72
N GLN A 158 3.05 -6.25 -23.37
CA GLN A 158 2.04 -6.65 -24.34
C GLN A 158 0.63 -6.46 -23.79
N GLY A 159 -0.25 -5.93 -24.64
CA GLY A 159 -1.70 -6.00 -24.47
C GLY A 159 -2.31 -6.93 -25.49
N VAL A 160 -3.25 -7.77 -25.06
CA VAL A 160 -3.98 -8.73 -25.91
C VAL A 160 -5.47 -8.64 -25.61
N ILE A 161 -6.28 -8.55 -26.66
CA ILE A 161 -7.74 -8.75 -26.62
C ILE A 161 -8.03 -9.91 -27.56
N GLN A 162 -8.72 -10.96 -27.10
CA GLN A 162 -8.90 -12.18 -27.89
C GLN A 162 -10.03 -12.09 -28.92
N SER A 163 -11.00 -11.20 -28.72
CA SER A 163 -12.15 -11.03 -29.61
C SER A 163 -12.57 -9.56 -29.71
N PRO A 164 -12.33 -8.89 -30.86
CA PRO A 164 -11.51 -9.36 -31.99
C PRO A 164 -10.05 -9.57 -31.56
N PHE A 165 -9.37 -10.58 -32.13
CA PHE A 165 -7.97 -10.83 -31.79
C PHE A 165 -7.12 -9.63 -32.18
N THR A 166 -6.60 -8.93 -31.19
CA THR A 166 -5.69 -7.78 -31.34
C THR A 166 -4.60 -7.87 -30.30
N SER A 167 -3.38 -7.51 -30.71
CA SER A 167 -2.20 -7.59 -29.85
C SER A 167 -1.20 -6.52 -30.26
N VAL A 168 -0.64 -5.82 -29.27
CA VAL A 168 0.44 -4.86 -29.47
C VAL A 168 1.53 -5.13 -28.45
N VAL A 169 2.75 -5.34 -28.95
CA VAL A 169 3.95 -5.66 -28.16
C VAL A 169 4.95 -4.51 -28.26
N SER A 170 5.60 -4.17 -27.16
CA SER A 170 6.74 -3.27 -27.09
C SER A 170 7.82 -3.85 -26.17
N SER A 171 9.00 -3.21 -26.15
CA SER A 171 10.11 -3.56 -25.25
C SER A 171 10.35 -2.41 -24.28
N PRO A 172 9.87 -2.51 -23.02
CA PRO A 172 10.11 -1.48 -22.01
C PRO A 172 11.54 -1.58 -21.45
N ASN A 173 12.02 -0.50 -20.83
CA ASN A 173 13.24 -0.54 -20.03
C ASN A 173 12.88 -0.67 -18.54
N PHE A 174 13.59 -1.53 -17.83
CA PHE A 174 13.45 -1.68 -16.37
C PHE A 174 14.62 -1.00 -15.64
N PRO A 175 14.41 -0.45 -14.42
CA PRO A 175 13.14 -0.37 -13.70
C PRO A 175 12.16 0.59 -14.37
N LEU A 176 10.86 0.30 -14.22
CA LEU A 176 9.79 0.96 -14.94
C LEU A 176 8.76 1.54 -13.97
N THR A 177 8.54 2.85 -14.04
CA THR A 177 7.40 3.48 -13.34
C THR A 177 6.09 3.02 -13.96
N PHE A 178 5.29 2.28 -13.20
CA PHE A 178 4.01 1.74 -13.63
C PHE A 178 2.85 2.69 -13.32
N GLY A 179 2.88 3.36 -12.17
CA GLY A 179 1.84 4.30 -11.76
C GLY A 179 2.32 5.31 -10.73
N THR A 180 1.52 6.35 -10.51
CA THR A 180 1.75 7.40 -9.53
C THR A 180 0.63 7.41 -8.49
N ALA A 181 0.96 7.63 -7.22
CA ALA A 181 -0.02 7.62 -6.15
C ALA A 181 -1.08 8.69 -6.42
N GLN A 182 -2.34 8.30 -6.29
CA GLN A 182 -3.43 9.26 -6.26
C GLN A 182 -3.26 10.10 -5.00
N GLN A 183 -3.05 11.41 -5.16
CA GLN A 183 -3.05 12.31 -4.02
C GLN A 183 -4.44 12.26 -3.40
N GLN A 184 -4.55 11.68 -2.21
CA GLN A 184 -5.76 11.79 -1.43
C GLN A 184 -5.93 13.27 -1.07
N PRO A 185 -7.09 13.89 -1.34
CA PRO A 185 -7.35 15.24 -0.87
C PRO A 185 -7.09 15.27 0.64
N PRO A 186 -6.43 16.31 1.19
CA PRO A 186 -6.24 16.40 2.62
C PRO A 186 -7.61 16.27 3.29
N THR A 187 -7.82 15.20 4.03
CA THR A 187 -8.99 15.07 4.88
C THR A 187 -8.86 16.14 5.94
N SER A 188 -9.56 17.26 5.79
CA SER A 188 -9.68 18.27 6.83
C SER A 188 -10.37 17.62 8.02
N VAL A 189 -9.58 17.17 8.99
CA VAL A 189 -10.07 16.82 10.33
C VAL A 189 -10.70 18.09 10.89
N PRO A 190 -11.99 18.11 11.25
CA PRO A 190 -12.54 19.22 12.01
C PRO A 190 -11.78 19.26 13.35
N GLU A 191 -11.10 20.36 13.64
CA GLU A 191 -10.55 20.56 14.98
C GLU A 191 -11.66 20.35 16.01
N PRO A 192 -11.41 19.61 17.11
CA PRO A 192 -12.38 19.51 18.18
C PRO A 192 -12.63 20.91 18.72
N THR A 193 -13.84 21.42 18.50
CA THR A 193 -14.27 22.67 19.12
C THR A 193 -14.30 22.43 20.63
N ALA A 194 -13.27 22.91 21.33
CA ALA A 194 -13.27 22.97 22.78
C ALA A 194 -14.34 23.98 23.22
N THR A 195 -15.59 23.52 23.32
CA THR A 195 -16.63 24.22 24.07
C THR A 195 -16.21 24.15 25.54
N VAL A 196 -15.47 25.15 26.00
CA VAL A 196 -15.23 25.38 27.41
C VAL A 196 -16.55 25.80 28.05
N GLY A 197 -17.34 24.80 28.46
CA GLY A 197 -18.38 24.98 29.46
C GLY A 197 -17.73 25.04 30.83
N LEU A 198 -17.53 26.25 31.37
CA LEU A 198 -17.35 26.43 32.81
C LEU A 198 -18.67 26.90 33.43
N LEU A 199 -19.40 25.93 33.98
CA LEU A 199 -20.45 26.17 34.96
C LEU A 199 -19.82 26.49 36.32
N GLY A 200 -20.18 27.65 36.87
CA GLY A 200 -20.69 27.83 38.25
C GLY A 200 -19.82 27.47 39.46
N LEU A 201 -19.65 28.47 40.34
CA LEU A 201 -19.57 28.50 41.82
C LEU A 201 -18.68 29.71 42.17
N GLY A 202 -19.16 30.89 42.58
CA GLY A 202 -20.04 31.18 43.71
C GLY A 202 -19.21 31.88 44.79
N LEU A 203 -19.38 33.20 44.97
CA LEU A 203 -19.02 33.90 46.21
C LEU A 203 -19.91 35.14 46.39
N LEU A 204 -20.37 35.29 47.64
CA LEU A 204 -21.43 36.14 48.17
C LEU A 204 -21.00 37.58 48.44
N GLY A 205 -21.98 38.49 48.41
CA GLY A 205 -22.01 39.77 49.15
C GLY A 205 -21.31 40.95 48.46
N VAL A 206 -21.79 42.19 48.47
CA VAL A 206 -22.67 42.91 49.41
C VAL A 206 -23.26 44.14 48.71
N GLY A 207 -24.56 44.42 48.94
CA GLY A 207 -25.17 45.77 49.01
C GLY A 207 -25.26 46.58 47.70
N SER A 208 -26.31 47.33 47.40
CA SER A 208 -27.48 47.76 48.15
C SER A 208 -28.52 48.24 47.13
N ALA A 209 -29.79 48.04 47.46
CA ALA A 209 -30.93 48.59 46.73
C ALA A 209 -30.84 50.12 46.58
N LEU A 210 -31.25 50.66 45.41
CA LEU A 210 -31.99 51.91 45.38
C LEU A 210 -32.84 52.05 44.11
N LYS A 211 -34.13 51.87 44.34
CA LYS A 211 -35.28 52.16 43.48
C LYS A 211 -35.36 53.68 43.24
N ARG A 212 -35.45 54.13 41.98
CA ARG A 212 -36.15 55.38 41.67
C ARG A 212 -36.79 55.36 40.28
N MET A 213 -38.12 55.45 40.30
CA MET A 213 -39.00 55.74 39.17
C MET A 213 -38.78 57.16 38.65
N GLY A 214 -39.06 57.40 37.37
CA GLY A 214 -39.28 58.74 36.83
C GLY A 214 -39.55 58.69 35.32
N LYS A 215 -40.71 59.25 34.93
CA LYS A 215 -41.23 59.43 33.56
C LYS A 215 -40.29 60.18 32.63
#